data_AF-A0A9W5UWC0-F1
#
_entry.id   AF-A0A9W5UWC0-F1
#
_cell.length_a   1.000
_cell.length_b   1.000
_cell.length_c   1.000
_cell.angle_alpha   90.00
_cell.angle_beta   90.00
_cell.angle_gamma   90.00
#
_symmetry.space_group_name_H-M   'P 1'
#
loop_
_entity.id
_entity.type
_entity.pdbx_description
1 polymer ?
#
loop_
_entity_poly.entity_id
_entity_poly.type
_entity_poly.pdbx_seq_one_letter_code
_entity_poly.pdbx_strand_id
1 'polypeptide(L)' 'MTGTDDGDRPVDCFESARNTVLQHRDGGTCFHCQTGGCGQHAWAIEELARHPGGRKLLRQLGFPIPSDESTEEGQPR' A
#
# COMPACT_ATOMS: atom_id res chain seq x y z
N MET A 1 19.20 -5.48 -27.41
CA MET A 1 17.78 -5.83 -27.49
C MET A 1 17.18 -5.56 -26.13
N THR A 2 16.29 -4.58 -26.08
CA THR A 2 15.55 -4.10 -24.91
C THR A 2 14.52 -5.13 -24.48
N GLY A 3 14.61 -5.62 -23.24
CA GLY A 3 13.67 -6.55 -22.64
C GLY A 3 13.64 -6.33 -21.13
N THR A 4 13.23 -5.14 -20.73
CA THR A 4 12.96 -4.79 -19.33
C THR A 4 11.47 -4.48 -19.25
N ASP A 5 10.65 -5.52 -19.34
CA ASP A 5 9.19 -5.47 -19.16
C ASP A 5 8.78 -6.57 -18.17
N ASP A 6 9.36 -6.51 -16.96
CA ASP A 6 9.05 -7.44 -15.87
C ASP A 6 8.91 -6.70 -14.52
N GLY A 7 8.60 -5.40 -14.56
CA GLY A 7 8.79 -4.51 -13.40
C GLY A 7 7.55 -3.88 -12.80
N ASP A 8 6.38 -3.96 -13.45
CA ASP A 8 5.19 -3.19 -13.04
C ASP A 8 3.90 -3.98 -13.23
N ARG A 9 3.91 -5.28 -12.90
CA ARG A 9 2.63 -6.01 -12.85
C ARG A 9 1.93 -5.61 -11.55
N PRO A 10 0.62 -5.31 -11.57
CA PRO A 10 -0.13 -4.95 -10.38
C PRO A 10 -0.03 -5.98 -9.23
N VAL A 11 0.20 -7.25 -9.57
CA VAL A 11 0.42 -8.34 -8.61
C VAL A 11 1.74 -8.14 -7.84
N ASP A 12 2.80 -7.74 -8.53
CA ASP A 12 4.12 -7.52 -7.92
C ASP A 12 4.09 -6.29 -7.00
N CYS A 13 3.31 -5.26 -7.35
CA CYS A 13 3.06 -4.10 -6.49
C CYS A 13 2.34 -4.52 -5.19
N PHE A 14 1.31 -5.37 -5.28
CA PHE A 14 0.57 -5.85 -4.12
C PHE A 14 1.44 -6.68 -3.17
N GLU A 15 2.24 -7.61 -3.69
CA GLU A 15 3.14 -8.43 -2.87
C GLU A 15 4.25 -7.58 -2.24
N SER A 16 4.81 -6.62 -2.99
CA SER A 16 5.82 -5.68 -2.49
C SER A 16 5.26 -4.80 -1.37
N ALA A 17 4.03 -4.28 -1.54
CA ALA A 17 3.34 -3.49 -0.53
C ALA A 17 3.07 -4.33 0.74
N ARG A 18 2.58 -5.56 0.57
CA ARG A 18 2.36 -6.49 1.70
C ARG A 18 3.64 -6.75 2.49
N ASN A 19 4.73 -7.07 1.81
CA ASN A 19 6.01 -7.34 2.47
C ASN A 19 6.54 -6.10 3.20
N THR A 20 6.39 -4.93 2.60
CA THR A 20 6.79 -3.65 3.21
C THR A 20 6.02 -3.37 4.50
N VAL A 21 4.69 -3.54 4.51
CA VAL A 21 3.88 -3.34 5.73
C VAL A 21 4.25 -4.36 6.81
N LEU A 22 4.46 -5.62 6.45
CA LEU A 22 4.88 -6.65 7.41
C LEU A 22 6.25 -6.36 8.01
N GLN A 23 7.17 -5.80 7.23
CA GLN A 23 8.49 -5.41 7.71
C GLN A 23 8.45 -4.24 8.72
N HIS A 24 7.44 -3.37 8.63
CA HIS A 24 7.26 -2.24 9.56
C HIS A 24 6.37 -2.57 10.77
N ARG A 25 5.91 -3.82 10.86
CA ARG A 25 5.11 -4.29 11.99
C ARG A 25 5.94 -4.27 13.29
N ASP A 26 5.28 -4.02 14.42
CA ASP A 26 5.87 -4.09 15.77
C ASP A 26 7.13 -3.20 15.95
N GLY A 27 7.19 -2.08 15.20
CA GLY A 27 8.30 -1.12 15.25
C GLY A 27 9.46 -1.43 14.31
N GLY A 28 9.28 -2.38 13.39
CA GLY A 28 10.27 -2.69 12.36
C GLY A 28 10.55 -1.52 11.40
N THR A 29 11.70 -1.57 10.74
CA THR A 29 12.19 -0.52 9.85
C THR A 29 12.78 -1.11 8.57
N CYS A 30 12.72 -0.36 7.49
CA CYS A 30 13.45 -0.67 6.25
C CYS A 30 14.64 0.30 6.04
N PHE A 31 15.46 0.03 5.03
CA PHE A 31 16.60 0.89 4.67
C PHE A 31 16.19 2.32 4.27
N HIS A 32 14.93 2.53 3.88
CA HIS A 32 14.37 3.84 3.52
C HIS A 32 13.71 4.58 4.68
N CYS A 33 13.71 4.02 5.90
CA CYS A 33 13.23 4.73 7.08
C CYS A 33 14.11 5.94 7.39
N GLN A 34 13.46 7.08 7.60
CA GLN A 34 14.09 8.32 8.03
C GLN A 34 13.45 8.80 9.33
N THR A 35 14.05 9.78 9.99
CA THR A 35 13.60 10.33 11.28
C THR A 35 12.15 10.85 11.23
N GLY A 36 11.64 11.24 10.06
CA GLY A 36 10.26 11.72 9.86
C GLY A 36 9.26 10.66 9.38
N GLY A 37 9.67 9.40 9.22
CA GLY A 37 8.80 8.31 8.74
C GLY A 37 9.41 7.53 7.57
N CYS A 38 8.57 6.74 6.92
CA CYS A 38 8.98 5.88 5.82
C CYS A 38 8.02 6.02 4.63
N GLY A 39 8.49 6.63 3.54
CA GLY A 39 7.70 6.81 2.33
C GLY A 39 7.29 5.48 1.68
N GLN A 40 8.13 4.45 1.77
CA GLN A 40 7.79 3.11 1.28
C GLN A 40 6.67 2.47 2.10
N HIS A 41 6.67 2.67 3.42
CA HIS A 41 5.59 2.20 4.29
C HIS A 41 4.28 2.93 4.00
N ALA A 42 4.32 4.26 3.84
CA ALA A 42 3.15 5.05 3.47
C ALA A 42 2.57 4.60 2.12
N TRP A 43 3.41 4.48 1.08
CA TRP A 43 3.02 3.96 -0.22
C TRP A 43 2.40 2.57 -0.11
N ALA A 44 3.00 1.66 0.67
CA ALA A 44 2.51 0.30 0.81
C ALA A 44 1.12 0.22 1.46
N ILE A 45 0.82 1.10 2.43
CA ILE A 45 -0.52 1.21 3.02
C ILE A 45 -1.52 1.69 1.98
N GLU A 46 -1.18 2.73 1.20
CA GLU A 46 -2.04 3.26 0.14
C GLU A 46 -2.31 2.21 -0.95
N GLU A 47 -1.27 1.50 -1.37
CA GLU A 47 -1.37 0.47 -2.40
C GLU A 47 -2.26 -0.69 -1.94
N LEU A 48 -2.05 -1.21 -0.72
CA LEU A 48 -2.93 -2.24 -0.16
C LEU A 48 -4.37 -1.74 0.02
N ALA A 49 -4.58 -0.46 0.33
CA ALA A 49 -5.91 0.11 0.47
C ALA A 49 -6.68 0.18 -0.87
N ARG A 50 -6.03 0.03 -2.03
CA ARG A 50 -6.71 -0.05 -3.34
C ARG A 50 -7.34 -1.41 -3.61
N HIS A 51 -6.93 -2.45 -2.88
CA HIS A 51 -7.38 -3.83 -3.11
C HIS A 51 -8.26 -4.35 -1.97
N PRO A 52 -9.36 -5.09 -2.24
CA PRO A 52 -10.19 -5.69 -1.19
C PRO A 52 -9.40 -6.58 -0.22
N GLY A 53 -8.45 -7.36 -0.75
CA GLY A 53 -7.56 -8.21 0.05
C GLY A 53 -6.60 -7.41 0.94
N GLY A 54 -6.06 -6.31 0.42
CA GLY A 54 -5.17 -5.42 1.17
C GLY A 54 -5.91 -4.66 2.26
N ARG A 55 -7.12 -4.14 1.98
CA ARG A 55 -8.03 -3.58 3.00
C ARG A 55 -8.29 -4.57 4.14
N LYS A 56 -8.54 -5.85 3.83
CA LYS A 56 -8.72 -6.88 4.88
C LYS A 56 -7.46 -7.04 5.73
N LEU A 57 -6.29 -7.11 5.10
CA LEU A 57 -5.00 -7.24 5.78
C LEU A 57 -4.71 -6.03 6.69
N LEU A 58 -4.88 -4.80 6.18
CA LEU A 58 -4.65 -3.58 6.95
C LEU A 58 -5.53 -3.52 8.21
N ARG A 59 -6.81 -3.92 8.11
CA ARG A 59 -7.70 -4.07 9.27
C ARG A 59 -7.20 -5.08 10.29
N GLN A 60 -6.69 -6.22 9.85
CA GLN A 60 -6.14 -7.25 10.75
C GLN A 60 -4.88 -6.78 11.47
N LEU A 61 -4.10 -5.90 10.83
CA LEU A 61 -2.89 -5.32 11.40
C LEU A 61 -3.16 -4.06 12.23
N GLY A 62 -4.41 -3.60 12.29
CA GLY A 62 -4.81 -2.41 13.07
C GLY A 62 -4.51 -1.08 12.38
N PHE A 63 -4.18 -1.07 11.09
CA PHE A 63 -4.01 0.17 10.34
C PHE A 63 -5.36 0.83 10.06
N PRO A 64 -5.46 2.17 10.19
CA PRO A 64 -6.61 2.90 9.70
C PRO A 64 -6.66 2.73 8.18
N ILE A 65 -7.72 2.13 7.66
CA ILE A 65 -7.97 2.15 6.22
C ILE A 65 -8.45 3.56 5.91
N PRO A 66 -7.83 4.29 4.97
CA PRO A 66 -8.45 5.50 4.46
C PRO A 66 -9.81 5.09 3.88
N SER A 67 -10.88 5.52 4.55
CA SER A 67 -12.23 5.37 4.02
C SER A 67 -12.22 5.95 2.62
N ASP A 68 -12.83 5.21 1.68
CA ASP A 68 -13.05 5.61 0.29
C ASP A 68 -14.06 6.77 0.28
N GLU A 69 -13.76 7.88 0.95
CA GLU A 69 -14.57 9.10 0.96
C GLU A 69 -14.10 9.98 -0.19
N SER A 70 -14.34 9.47 -1.40
CA SER A 70 -14.43 10.23 -2.65
C SER A 70 -15.24 9.42 -3.65
N THR A 71 -16.45 9.00 -3.25
CA THR A 71 -17.53 8.73 -4.19
C THR A 71 -18.58 9.84 -4.06
N GLU A 72 -18.17 11.08 -4.29
CA GLU A 72 -19.09 12.21 -4.52
C GLU A 72 -18.72 12.93 -5.81
N GLU A 73 -18.73 12.20 -6.93
CA GLU A 73 -18.73 12.81 -8.26
C GLU A 73 -20.05 12.45 -8.95
N GLY A 74 -21.02 13.35 -8.81
CA GLY A 74 -22.05 13.62 -9.82
C GLY A 74 -23.25 12.67 -9.90
N GLN A 75 -24.25 12.91 -9.07
CA GLN A 75 -25.63 12.49 -9.38
C GLN A 75 -26.16 13.38 -10.52
N PRO A 76 -26.47 12.84 -11.72
CA PRO A 76 -27.13 13.63 -12.74
C PRO A 76 -28.61 13.83 -12.37
N ARG A 77 -29.07 15.07 -12.51
CA ARG A 77 -30.47 15.47 -12.30
C ARG A 77 -31.42 14.87 -13.33
#